data_AF-A0A4Q3RK80-F1
#
_entry.id   AF-A0A4Q3RK80-F1
#
_cell.length_a   1.000
_cell.length_b   1.000
_cell.length_c   1.000
_cell.angle_alpha   90.00
_cell.angle_beta   90.00
_cell.angle_gamma   90.00
#
_symmetry.space_group_name_H-M   'P 1'
#
loop_
_entity.id
_entity.type
_entity.pdbx_description
1 polymer ?
#
loop_
_entity_poly.entity_id
_entity_poly.type
_entity_poly.pdbx_seq_one_letter_code
_entity_poly.pdbx_strand_id
1 'polypeptide(L)'
;MQKKVTSLSRRKFLNQAAILSSIMIVPRFVLGGKGYMAPSDKINLGFIGTGRQGSGLLNNFLKLDEVQVIAASDVYASKLVNFKNKANKFYADKTGQANYDGCKTYEDFRELLAIKDLNAVVIATPDHWHAVHAIRAAEAGKDIYCEKPLSLTVREGRAMVNAARKHDRVFQTGSMQRSAPEFRQTAELIRNGYLGEIKTIKVSIGGGPLPYDLPKEDLPEGLNWDLWLGPNEYVHYNKQIAPALGVDIWARWRYYKGLGGGDLTDWGAHMFDIVQWSLDMDESGPTEIIPPNGNDVKFLTYKYGNGITMTQENF
;
A
#
# COMPACT_ATOMS: atom_id res chain seq x y z
N MET A 1 -65.66 15.73 46.42
CA MET A 1 -64.20 15.93 46.43
C MET A 1 -63.68 15.92 44.98
N GLN A 2 -63.28 17.07 44.44
CA GLN A 2 -62.61 17.16 43.14
C GLN A 2 -61.11 16.88 43.29
N LYS A 3 -60.55 15.95 42.50
CA LYS A 3 -59.09 15.73 42.41
C LYS A 3 -58.48 16.85 41.57
N LYS A 4 -57.64 17.70 42.18
CA LYS A 4 -56.78 18.65 41.47
C LYS A 4 -55.72 17.87 40.68
N VAL A 5 -55.75 17.98 39.35
CA VAL A 5 -54.62 17.59 38.51
C VAL A 5 -53.57 18.71 38.61
N THR A 6 -52.42 18.42 39.22
CA THR A 6 -51.31 19.36 39.27
C THR A 6 -50.67 19.44 37.89
N SER A 7 -50.86 20.56 37.18
CA SER A 7 -50.16 20.85 35.93
C SER A 7 -48.67 21.06 36.20
N LEU A 8 -47.82 20.21 35.63
CA LEU A 8 -46.38 20.46 35.55
C LEU A 8 -46.15 21.73 34.72
N SER A 9 -45.61 22.78 35.33
CA SER A 9 -45.31 24.02 34.61
C SER A 9 -44.09 23.81 33.71
N ARG A 10 -44.13 24.36 32.48
CA ARG A 10 -43.01 24.30 31.51
C ARG A 10 -41.68 24.77 32.13
N ARG A 11 -41.73 25.71 33.09
CA ARG A 11 -40.57 26.21 33.83
C ARG A 11 -39.96 25.16 34.77
N LYS A 12 -40.78 24.29 35.39
CA LYS A 12 -40.30 23.18 36.23
C LYS A 12 -39.65 22.07 35.39
N PHE A 13 -40.19 21.79 34.20
CA PHE A 13 -39.60 20.86 33.24
C PHE A 13 -38.25 21.36 32.70
N LEU A 14 -38.17 22.64 32.29
CA LEU A 14 -36.91 23.22 31.81
C LEU A 14 -35.83 23.28 32.91
N ASN A 15 -36.21 23.57 34.17
CA ASN A 15 -35.28 23.53 35.28
C ASN A 15 -34.82 22.11 35.65
N GLN A 16 -35.65 21.07 35.43
CA GLN A 16 -35.22 19.67 35.63
C GLN A 16 -34.38 19.16 34.47
N ALA A 17 -34.65 19.57 33.23
CA ALA A 17 -33.84 19.23 32.06
C ALA A 17 -32.42 19.83 32.16
N ALA A 18 -32.27 21.03 32.73
CA ALA A 18 -30.97 21.67 32.94
C ALA A 18 -30.07 20.95 33.97
N ILE A 19 -30.64 20.12 34.85
CA ILE A 19 -29.88 19.33 35.84
C ILE A 19 -29.36 18.01 35.22
N LEU A 20 -30.02 17.50 34.18
CA LEU A 20 -29.58 16.33 33.41
C LEU A 20 -28.61 16.67 32.27
N SER A 21 -28.44 17.96 31.96
CA SER A 21 -27.45 18.44 30.98
C SER A 21 -26.10 18.77 31.60
N SER A 22 -25.79 18.25 32.80
CA SER A 22 -24.39 18.10 33.19
C SER A 22 -23.78 17.10 32.20
N ILE A 23 -23.13 17.65 31.18
CA ILE A 23 -22.37 16.90 30.19
C ILE A 23 -21.35 16.08 30.99
N MET A 24 -21.67 14.82 31.22
CA MET A 24 -20.70 13.81 31.58
C MET A 24 -19.80 13.69 30.35
N ILE A 25 -18.77 14.53 30.26
CA ILE A 25 -17.58 14.23 29.45
C ILE A 25 -16.88 13.11 30.21
N VAL A 26 -17.47 11.92 30.14
CA VAL A 26 -16.82 10.69 30.56
C VAL A 26 -15.82 10.40 29.45
N PRO A 27 -14.51 10.38 29.73
CA PRO A 27 -13.52 10.03 28.73
C PRO A 27 -13.89 8.69 28.09
N ARG A 28 -13.83 8.59 26.75
CA ARG A 28 -14.34 7.41 26.00
C ARG A 28 -13.76 6.07 26.47
N PHE A 29 -12.56 6.08 27.04
CA PHE A 29 -11.92 4.88 27.62
C PHE A 29 -12.63 4.32 28.87
N VAL A 30 -13.50 5.10 29.53
CA VAL A 30 -14.25 4.69 30.74
C VAL A 30 -15.48 3.84 30.38
N LEU A 31 -16.07 4.03 29.20
CA LEU A 31 -17.26 3.28 28.76
C LEU A 31 -16.93 1.97 28.03
N GLY A 32 -15.70 1.83 27.51
CA GLY A 32 -15.25 0.63 26.77
C GLY A 32 -14.48 -0.40 27.61
N GLY A 33 -13.93 -0.02 28.75
CA GLY A 33 -12.97 -0.85 29.49
C GLY A 33 -11.56 -0.83 28.89
N LYS A 34 -10.59 -1.48 29.56
CA LYS A 34 -9.21 -1.57 29.06
C LYS A 34 -9.15 -2.42 27.79
N GLY A 35 -8.53 -1.88 26.74
CA GLY A 35 -8.34 -2.56 25.45
C GLY A 35 -9.50 -2.42 24.45
N TYR A 36 -10.55 -1.67 24.80
CA TYR A 36 -11.64 -1.37 23.85
C TYR A 36 -11.29 -0.17 22.98
N MET A 37 -11.24 -0.39 21.66
CA MET A 37 -11.16 0.65 20.66
C MET A 37 -12.53 0.82 20.00
N ALA A 38 -13.10 2.03 20.09
CA ALA A 38 -14.37 2.32 19.46
C ALA A 38 -14.22 2.22 17.93
N PRO A 39 -15.26 1.79 17.19
CA PRO A 39 -15.21 1.76 15.72
C PRO A 39 -14.86 3.11 15.09
N SER A 40 -15.22 4.24 15.72
CA SER A 40 -14.86 5.59 15.26
C SER A 40 -13.37 5.92 15.35
N ASP A 41 -12.63 5.15 16.16
CA ASP A 41 -11.22 5.38 16.43
C ASP A 41 -10.34 4.43 15.58
N LYS A 42 -10.96 3.59 14.74
CA LYS A 42 -10.28 2.71 13.79
C LYS A 42 -10.07 3.40 12.45
N ILE A 43 -8.98 3.02 11.79
CA ILE A 43 -8.69 3.39 10.40
C ILE A 43 -9.46 2.42 9.49
N ASN A 44 -10.48 2.95 8.82
CA ASN A 44 -11.16 2.24 7.74
C ASN A 44 -10.24 2.20 6.51
N LEU A 45 -9.86 0.98 6.15
CA LEU A 45 -8.86 0.68 5.14
C LEU A 45 -9.51 0.03 3.91
N GLY A 46 -9.08 0.48 2.74
CA GLY A 46 -9.47 -0.06 1.45
C GLY A 46 -8.28 -0.71 0.75
N PHE A 47 -8.51 -1.73 -0.05
CA PHE A 47 -7.46 -2.36 -0.86
C PHE A 47 -7.72 -2.13 -2.34
N ILE A 48 -6.69 -1.72 -3.07
CA ILE A 48 -6.70 -1.62 -4.53
C ILE A 48 -5.65 -2.60 -5.04
N GLY A 49 -6.09 -3.67 -5.71
CA GLY A 49 -5.27 -4.83 -6.02
C GLY A 49 -5.37 -5.91 -4.95
N THR A 50 -6.05 -7.01 -5.28
CA THR A 50 -6.39 -8.10 -4.36
C THR A 50 -5.67 -9.42 -4.69
N GLY A 51 -4.65 -9.34 -5.56
CA GLY A 51 -3.81 -10.47 -5.95
C GLY A 51 -2.94 -11.03 -4.82
N ARG A 52 -1.88 -11.78 -5.19
CA ARG A 52 -1.01 -12.49 -4.24
C ARG A 52 -0.44 -11.56 -3.15
N GLN A 53 0.11 -10.41 -3.52
CA GLN A 53 0.66 -9.43 -2.57
C GLN A 53 -0.43 -8.79 -1.71
N GLY A 54 -1.52 -8.30 -2.32
CA GLY A 54 -2.66 -7.73 -1.58
C GLY A 54 -3.24 -8.71 -0.54
N SER A 55 -3.37 -9.98 -0.90
CA SER A 55 -3.76 -11.05 0.03
C SER A 55 -2.75 -11.26 1.17
N GLY A 56 -1.45 -11.13 0.91
CA GLY A 56 -0.41 -11.20 1.93
C GLY A 56 -0.47 -10.04 2.91
N LEU A 57 -0.62 -8.82 2.38
CA LEU A 57 -0.81 -7.60 3.18
C LEU A 57 -2.09 -7.66 4.03
N LEU A 58 -3.19 -8.16 3.47
CA LEU A 58 -4.44 -8.37 4.20
C LEU A 58 -4.22 -9.17 5.49
N ASN A 59 -3.46 -10.27 5.42
CA ASN A 59 -3.18 -11.11 6.58
C ASN A 59 -2.42 -10.38 7.70
N ASN A 60 -1.64 -9.35 7.35
CA ASN A 60 -0.92 -8.53 8.33
C ASN A 60 -1.82 -7.43 8.89
N PHE A 61 -2.55 -6.71 8.03
CA PHE A 61 -3.45 -5.64 8.45
C PHE A 61 -4.63 -6.14 9.31
N LEU A 62 -5.17 -7.33 9.05
CA LEU A 62 -6.26 -7.90 9.85
C LEU A 62 -5.87 -8.13 11.33
N LYS A 63 -4.57 -8.27 11.62
CA LYS A 63 -4.06 -8.48 12.99
C LYS A 63 -3.95 -7.17 13.78
N LEU A 64 -4.09 -6.01 13.14
CA LEU A 64 -4.04 -4.71 13.80
C LEU A 64 -5.45 -4.35 14.28
N ASP A 65 -5.59 -4.08 15.57
CA ASP A 65 -6.89 -3.73 16.16
C ASP A 65 -7.35 -2.32 15.77
N GLU A 66 -6.39 -1.48 15.40
CA GLU A 66 -6.50 -0.11 14.93
C GLU A 66 -7.07 0.00 13.51
N VAL A 67 -7.15 -1.13 12.78
CA VAL A 67 -7.53 -1.14 11.37
C VAL A 67 -8.81 -1.94 11.16
N GLN A 68 -9.65 -1.46 10.25
CA GLN A 68 -10.79 -2.21 9.74
C GLN A 68 -10.79 -2.19 8.21
N VAL A 69 -10.70 -3.37 7.58
CA VAL A 69 -10.79 -3.49 6.12
C VAL A 69 -12.25 -3.49 5.72
N ILE A 70 -12.69 -2.41 5.05
CA ILE A 70 -14.11 -2.19 4.70
C ILE A 70 -14.38 -2.26 3.19
N ALA A 71 -13.34 -2.22 2.37
CA ALA A 71 -13.49 -2.18 0.93
C ALA A 71 -12.31 -2.82 0.20
N ALA A 72 -12.58 -3.41 -0.96
CA ALA A 72 -11.56 -3.92 -1.87
C ALA A 72 -11.95 -3.60 -3.32
N SER A 73 -10.94 -3.41 -4.17
CA SER A 73 -11.11 -3.21 -5.60
C SER A 73 -10.10 -4.01 -6.41
N ASP A 74 -10.60 -4.70 -7.43
CA ASP A 74 -9.81 -5.44 -8.41
C ASP A 74 -10.63 -5.68 -9.68
N VAL A 75 -9.96 -5.60 -10.81
CA VAL A 75 -10.53 -5.80 -12.15
C VAL A 75 -10.67 -7.28 -12.52
N TYR A 76 -10.18 -8.19 -11.66
CA TYR A 76 -10.34 -9.62 -11.81
C TYR A 76 -11.27 -10.17 -10.72
N ALA A 77 -12.53 -10.42 -11.09
CA ALA A 77 -13.62 -10.77 -10.18
C ALA A 77 -13.30 -11.94 -9.24
N SER A 78 -12.63 -12.98 -9.74
CA SER A 78 -12.25 -14.14 -8.91
C SER A 78 -11.33 -13.76 -7.75
N LYS A 79 -10.34 -12.87 -7.98
CA LYS A 79 -9.41 -12.38 -6.95
C LYS A 79 -10.14 -11.52 -5.93
N LEU A 80 -11.03 -10.64 -6.40
CA LEU A 80 -11.83 -9.76 -5.57
C LEU A 80 -12.73 -10.54 -4.61
N VAL A 81 -13.45 -11.55 -5.12
CA VAL A 81 -14.32 -12.44 -4.32
C VAL A 81 -13.50 -13.21 -3.28
N ASN A 82 -12.36 -13.79 -3.68
CA ASN A 82 -11.50 -14.51 -2.75
C ASN A 82 -10.96 -13.61 -1.63
N PHE A 83 -10.57 -12.37 -1.95
CA PHE A 83 -10.12 -11.39 -0.97
C PHE A 83 -11.24 -11.02 0.01
N LYS A 84 -12.43 -10.70 -0.51
CA LYS A 84 -13.63 -10.42 0.30
C LYS A 84 -13.90 -11.56 1.27
N ASN A 85 -13.90 -12.80 0.78
CA ASN A 85 -14.18 -13.99 1.59
C ASN A 85 -13.16 -14.17 2.71
N LYS A 86 -11.87 -13.92 2.45
CA LYS A 86 -10.82 -13.98 3.49
C LYS A 86 -11.02 -12.92 4.57
N ALA A 87 -11.27 -11.67 4.17
CA ALA A 87 -11.51 -10.58 5.12
C ALA A 87 -12.76 -10.84 5.96
N ASN A 88 -13.87 -11.19 5.32
CA ASN A 88 -15.13 -11.47 6.00
C ASN A 88 -15.03 -12.69 6.93
N LYS A 89 -14.33 -13.76 6.51
CA LYS A 89 -14.07 -14.92 7.36
C LYS A 89 -13.31 -14.54 8.62
N PHE A 90 -12.24 -13.76 8.49
CA PHE A 90 -11.47 -13.31 9.66
C PHE A 90 -12.34 -12.56 10.66
N TYR A 91 -13.19 -11.64 10.19
CA TYR A 91 -14.07 -10.88 11.08
C TYR A 91 -15.23 -11.71 11.63
N ALA A 92 -15.78 -12.66 10.87
CA ALA A 92 -16.73 -13.65 11.37
C ALA A 92 -16.15 -14.44 12.54
N ASP A 93 -14.93 -14.96 12.38
CA ASP A 93 -14.21 -15.72 13.42
C ASP A 93 -13.89 -14.82 14.63
N LYS A 94 -13.44 -13.57 14.40
CA LYS A 94 -13.08 -12.62 15.47
C LYS A 94 -14.29 -12.11 16.27
N THR A 95 -15.46 -12.00 15.65
CA THR A 95 -16.67 -11.43 16.27
C THR A 95 -17.69 -12.49 16.71
N GLY A 96 -17.50 -13.75 16.32
CA GLY A 96 -18.48 -14.82 16.53
C GLY A 96 -19.73 -14.69 15.66
N GLN A 97 -19.72 -13.83 14.64
CA GLN A 97 -20.86 -13.63 13.72
C GLN A 97 -20.76 -14.60 12.55
N ALA A 98 -21.75 -15.49 12.40
CA ALA A 98 -21.75 -16.50 11.33
C ALA A 98 -21.76 -15.88 9.91
N ASN A 99 -22.41 -14.72 9.73
CA ASN A 99 -22.62 -14.08 8.43
C ASN A 99 -22.06 -12.65 8.40
N TYR A 100 -20.75 -12.51 8.59
CA TYR A 100 -20.11 -11.20 8.48
C TYR A 100 -19.97 -10.76 7.01
N ASP A 101 -20.47 -9.57 6.68
CA ASP A 101 -20.34 -8.96 5.34
C ASP A 101 -19.92 -7.49 5.39
N GLY A 102 -18.75 -7.23 6.00
CA GLY A 102 -18.23 -5.88 6.18
C GLY A 102 -17.33 -5.36 5.05
N CYS A 103 -16.80 -6.24 4.20
CA CYS A 103 -15.92 -5.86 3.10
C CYS A 103 -16.72 -5.69 1.79
N LYS A 104 -16.87 -4.44 1.33
CA LYS A 104 -17.50 -4.12 0.04
C LYS A 104 -16.51 -4.29 -1.12
N THR A 105 -17.00 -4.66 -2.29
CA THR A 105 -16.18 -4.95 -3.47
C THR A 105 -16.54 -4.04 -4.63
N TYR A 106 -15.53 -3.55 -5.35
CA TYR A 106 -15.70 -2.67 -6.51
C TYR A 106 -14.78 -3.13 -7.64
N GLU A 107 -15.26 -3.18 -8.86
CA GLU A 107 -14.38 -3.41 -10.01
C GLU A 107 -13.47 -2.20 -10.23
N ASP A 108 -14.04 -1.01 -10.18
CA ASP A 108 -13.35 0.26 -10.36
C ASP A 108 -12.91 0.88 -9.03
N PHE A 109 -11.62 1.16 -8.89
CA PHE A 109 -11.06 1.75 -7.68
C PHE A 109 -11.63 3.14 -7.38
N ARG A 110 -12.13 3.86 -8.39
CA ARG A 110 -12.72 5.20 -8.22
C ARG A 110 -13.98 5.15 -7.37
N GLU A 111 -14.75 4.08 -7.47
CA GLU A 111 -15.93 3.85 -6.64
C GLU A 111 -15.54 3.57 -5.18
N LEU A 112 -14.46 2.80 -4.97
CA LEU A 112 -13.87 2.59 -3.65
C LEU A 112 -13.39 3.91 -3.04
N LEU A 113 -12.71 4.76 -3.81
CA LEU A 113 -12.23 6.06 -3.34
C LEU A 113 -13.37 7.05 -2.99
N ALA A 114 -14.55 6.88 -3.59
CA ALA A 114 -15.73 7.69 -3.31
C ALA A 114 -16.40 7.39 -1.95
N ILE A 115 -15.97 6.34 -1.24
CA ILE A 115 -16.49 6.00 0.08
C ILE A 115 -16.12 7.11 1.08
N LYS A 116 -17.13 7.72 1.69
CA LYS A 116 -16.95 8.85 2.62
C LYS A 116 -16.11 8.46 3.85
N ASP A 117 -16.45 7.34 4.47
CA ASP A 117 -15.83 6.90 5.72
C ASP A 117 -14.54 6.10 5.51
N LEU A 118 -14.03 6.02 4.28
CA LEU A 118 -12.74 5.40 3.99
C LEU A 118 -11.61 6.38 4.36
N ASN A 119 -10.67 5.95 5.21
CA ASN A 119 -9.58 6.79 5.70
C ASN A 119 -8.30 6.61 4.87
N ALA A 120 -7.94 5.37 4.55
CA ALA A 120 -6.70 5.04 3.87
C ALA A 120 -6.89 3.92 2.84
N VAL A 121 -5.92 3.80 1.92
CA VAL A 121 -5.85 2.70 0.95
C VAL A 121 -4.50 1.99 0.96
N VAL A 122 -4.54 0.69 0.72
CA VAL A 122 -3.40 -0.15 0.36
C VAL A 122 -3.43 -0.37 -1.14
N ILE A 123 -2.38 0.05 -1.84
CA ILE A 123 -2.21 -0.14 -3.29
C ILE A 123 -1.21 -1.29 -3.49
N ALA A 124 -1.70 -2.39 -4.06
CA ALA A 124 -0.94 -3.60 -4.37
C ALA A 124 -1.21 -4.09 -5.80
N THR A 125 -1.34 -3.13 -6.71
CA THR A 125 -1.56 -3.36 -8.15
C THR A 125 -0.23 -3.58 -8.90
N PRO A 126 -0.25 -3.87 -10.21
CA PRO A 126 0.95 -3.76 -11.03
C PRO A 126 1.58 -2.35 -11.00
N ASP A 127 2.88 -2.28 -11.26
CA ASP A 127 3.68 -1.04 -11.14
C ASP A 127 3.12 0.12 -11.97
N HIS A 128 2.63 -0.19 -13.18
CA HIS A 128 2.06 0.80 -14.09
C HIS A 128 0.82 1.53 -13.57
N TRP A 129 0.22 1.03 -12.49
CA TRP A 129 -0.96 1.62 -11.87
C TRP A 129 -0.65 2.45 -10.61
N HIS A 130 0.53 2.27 -9.99
CA HIS A 130 0.84 2.87 -8.69
C HIS A 130 0.65 4.39 -8.67
N ALA A 131 1.18 5.08 -9.68
CA ALA A 131 1.11 6.54 -9.73
C ALA A 131 -0.33 7.05 -9.83
N VAL A 132 -1.15 6.43 -10.70
CA VAL A 132 -2.55 6.83 -10.87
C VAL A 132 -3.34 6.53 -9.60
N HIS A 133 -3.23 5.34 -9.03
CA HIS A 133 -3.94 5.00 -7.79
C HIS A 133 -3.55 5.93 -6.63
N ALA A 134 -2.26 6.19 -6.44
CA ALA A 134 -1.77 7.08 -5.39
C ALA A 134 -2.25 8.51 -5.57
N ILE A 135 -2.14 9.09 -6.77
CA ILE A 135 -2.56 10.46 -7.04
C ILE A 135 -4.07 10.60 -6.81
N ARG A 136 -4.87 9.66 -7.34
CA ARG A 136 -6.33 9.70 -7.17
C ARG A 136 -6.76 9.46 -5.73
N ALA A 137 -6.07 8.60 -5.00
CA ALA A 137 -6.30 8.41 -3.57
C ALA A 137 -6.01 9.70 -2.80
N ALA A 138 -4.91 10.39 -3.13
CA ALA A 138 -4.58 11.65 -2.49
C ALA A 138 -5.62 12.74 -2.79
N GLU A 139 -6.04 12.86 -4.04
CA GLU A 139 -7.13 13.77 -4.46
C GLU A 139 -8.45 13.48 -3.74
N ALA A 140 -8.74 12.20 -3.47
CA ALA A 140 -9.92 11.76 -2.72
C ALA A 140 -9.77 11.89 -1.18
N GLY A 141 -8.68 12.50 -0.71
CA GLY A 141 -8.43 12.74 0.71
C GLY A 141 -8.03 11.49 1.50
N LYS A 142 -7.54 10.43 0.84
CA LYS A 142 -7.17 9.17 1.47
C LYS A 142 -5.67 9.12 1.77
N ASP A 143 -5.31 8.60 2.93
CA ASP A 143 -3.91 8.24 3.22
C ASP A 143 -3.52 6.97 2.45
N ILE A 144 -2.22 6.82 2.17
CA ILE A 144 -1.76 5.86 1.16
C ILE A 144 -0.64 4.99 1.72
N TYR A 145 -0.84 3.68 1.66
CA TYR A 145 0.23 2.70 1.61
C TYR A 145 0.33 2.19 0.17
N CYS A 146 1.49 2.31 -0.47
CA CYS A 146 1.70 1.84 -1.84
C CYS A 146 2.86 0.86 -1.89
N GLU A 147 2.63 -0.31 -2.47
CA GLU A 147 3.69 -1.29 -2.70
C GLU A 147 4.84 -0.74 -3.54
N LYS A 148 5.99 -1.39 -3.39
CA LYS A 148 7.17 -1.15 -4.20
C LYS A 148 7.10 -1.97 -5.50
N PRO A 149 7.83 -1.55 -6.57
CA PRO A 149 8.51 -0.27 -6.73
C PRO A 149 7.52 0.91 -6.77
N LEU A 150 7.93 2.06 -6.23
CA LEU A 150 7.04 3.21 -6.04
C LEU A 150 6.36 3.70 -7.34
N SER A 151 7.11 3.73 -8.44
CA SER A 151 6.64 4.20 -9.75
C SER A 151 7.53 3.66 -10.87
N LEU A 152 7.05 3.64 -12.11
CA LEU A 152 7.86 3.22 -13.27
C LEU A 152 8.83 4.32 -13.73
N THR A 153 8.46 5.58 -13.54
CA THR A 153 9.29 6.72 -13.96
C THR A 153 9.52 7.73 -12.84
N VAL A 154 10.65 8.44 -12.91
CA VAL A 154 10.94 9.56 -11.98
C VAL A 154 9.85 10.65 -12.04
N ARG A 155 9.27 10.88 -13.23
CA ARG A 155 8.20 11.86 -13.43
C ARG A 155 6.92 11.45 -12.69
N GLU A 156 6.55 10.18 -12.74
CA GLU A 156 5.44 9.63 -11.96
C GLU A 156 5.68 9.75 -10.46
N GLY A 157 6.85 9.34 -9.97
CA GLY A 157 7.21 9.47 -8.56
C GLY A 157 7.14 10.93 -8.08
N ARG A 158 7.58 11.89 -8.91
CA ARG A 158 7.44 13.32 -8.59
C ARG A 158 5.98 13.77 -8.54
N ALA A 159 5.15 13.30 -9.47
CA ALA A 159 3.72 13.59 -9.47
C ALA A 159 3.02 13.04 -8.21
N MET A 160 3.39 11.84 -7.77
CA MET A 160 2.88 11.25 -6.52
C MET A 160 3.26 12.09 -5.29
N VAL A 161 4.53 12.50 -5.17
CA VAL A 161 5.00 13.39 -4.09
C VAL A 161 4.24 14.71 -4.09
N ASN A 162 4.04 15.30 -5.26
CA ASN A 162 3.31 16.56 -5.39
C ASN A 162 1.84 16.40 -4.97
N ALA A 163 1.18 15.31 -5.37
CA ALA A 163 -0.20 15.03 -4.99
C ALA A 163 -0.35 14.80 -3.48
N ALA A 164 0.48 13.94 -2.90
CA ALA A 164 0.46 13.66 -1.45
C ALA A 164 0.65 14.95 -0.63
N ARG A 165 1.61 15.80 -1.00
CA ARG A 165 1.86 17.09 -0.32
C ARG A 165 0.75 18.10 -0.54
N LYS A 166 0.24 18.22 -1.78
CA LYS A 166 -0.85 19.17 -2.12
C LYS A 166 -2.13 18.87 -1.34
N HIS A 167 -2.42 17.60 -1.13
CA HIS A 167 -3.63 17.14 -0.45
C HIS A 167 -3.38 16.78 1.03
N ASP A 168 -2.20 17.09 1.56
CA ASP A 168 -1.81 16.85 2.96
C ASP A 168 -2.09 15.41 3.41
N ARG A 169 -1.65 14.43 2.62
CA ARG A 169 -1.88 13.00 2.86
C ARG A 169 -0.62 12.30 3.35
N VAL A 170 -0.81 11.35 4.26
CA VAL A 170 0.25 10.43 4.65
C VAL A 170 0.50 9.46 3.50
N PHE A 171 1.78 9.28 3.16
CA PHE A 171 2.20 8.32 2.14
C PHE A 171 3.32 7.43 2.70
N GLN A 172 3.13 6.11 2.60
CA GLN A 172 4.14 5.13 2.94
C GLN A 172 4.37 4.17 1.77
N THR A 173 5.63 4.00 1.36
CA THR A 173 6.02 2.96 0.41
C THR A 173 6.19 1.62 1.15
N GLY A 174 5.83 0.51 0.51
CA GLY A 174 6.00 -0.86 0.98
C GLY A 174 7.44 -1.38 1.05
N SER A 175 8.40 -0.55 1.49
CA SER A 175 9.81 -0.92 1.67
C SER A 175 10.01 -1.74 2.95
N MET A 176 9.50 -2.98 2.96
CA MET A 176 9.43 -3.83 4.16
C MET A 176 10.78 -4.10 4.83
N GLN A 177 11.88 -4.12 4.07
CA GLN A 177 13.22 -4.37 4.61
C GLN A 177 13.67 -3.30 5.61
N ARG A 178 13.21 -2.06 5.47
CA ARG A 178 13.51 -1.00 6.45
C ARG A 178 12.89 -1.26 7.84
N SER A 179 11.90 -2.15 7.93
CA SER A 179 11.27 -2.54 9.19
C SER A 179 11.75 -3.90 9.73
N ALA A 180 12.58 -4.62 8.97
CA ALA A 180 13.06 -5.94 9.35
C ALA A 180 14.27 -5.81 10.32
N PRO A 181 14.29 -6.56 11.44
CA PRO A 181 15.31 -6.41 12.49
C PRO A 181 16.75 -6.53 11.99
N GLU A 182 17.02 -7.48 11.10
CA GLU A 182 18.34 -7.75 10.55
C GLU A 182 18.87 -6.56 9.75
N PHE A 183 18.03 -5.96 8.91
CA PHE A 183 18.41 -4.82 8.09
C PHE A 183 18.57 -3.54 8.91
N ARG A 184 17.71 -3.35 9.91
CA ARG A 184 17.85 -2.25 10.86
C ARG A 184 19.15 -2.34 11.64
N GLN A 185 19.47 -3.52 12.19
CA GLN A 185 20.71 -3.75 12.91
C GLN A 185 21.93 -3.51 12.01
N THR A 186 21.91 -3.98 10.76
CA THR A 186 22.99 -3.74 9.80
C THR A 186 23.16 -2.25 9.51
N ALA A 187 22.08 -1.51 9.25
CA ALA A 187 22.15 -0.07 9.02
C ALA A 187 22.71 0.68 10.25
N GLU A 188 22.28 0.31 11.45
CA GLU A 188 22.81 0.87 12.70
C GLU A 188 24.31 0.61 12.87
N LEU A 189 24.79 -0.61 12.58
CA LEU A 189 26.23 -0.93 12.65
C LEU A 189 27.06 -0.11 11.64
N ILE A 190 26.57 0.02 10.40
CA ILE A 190 27.25 0.79 9.35
C ILE A 190 27.33 2.27 9.74
N ARG A 191 26.20 2.87 10.15
CA ARG A 191 26.14 4.28 10.56
C ARG A 191 26.99 4.60 11.79
N ASN A 192 27.18 3.63 12.69
CA ASN A 192 28.08 3.76 13.84
C ASN A 192 29.56 3.48 13.52
N GLY A 193 29.92 3.30 12.24
CA GLY A 193 31.31 3.13 11.80
C GLY A 193 31.91 1.76 12.10
N TYR A 194 31.09 0.74 12.40
CA TYR A 194 31.57 -0.60 12.77
C TYR A 194 32.38 -1.28 11.66
N LEU A 195 32.08 -0.96 10.39
CA LEU A 195 32.81 -1.44 9.23
C LEU A 195 33.99 -0.56 8.83
N GLY A 196 34.24 0.54 9.54
CA GLY A 196 35.22 1.57 9.15
C GLY A 196 34.78 2.34 7.90
N GLU A 197 35.76 2.75 7.08
CA GLU A 197 35.49 3.52 5.87
C GLU A 197 34.98 2.61 4.74
N ILE A 198 33.73 2.83 4.31
CA ILE A 198 33.14 2.11 3.18
C ILE A 198 33.76 2.61 1.87
N LYS A 199 34.40 1.69 1.12
CA LYS A 199 35.02 2.00 -0.19
C LYS A 199 34.14 1.62 -1.37
N THR A 200 33.56 0.43 -1.31
CA THR A 200 32.82 -0.17 -2.42
C THR A 200 31.60 -0.91 -1.90
N ILE A 201 30.50 -0.82 -2.64
CA ILE A 201 29.26 -1.56 -2.37
C ILE A 201 28.87 -2.31 -3.64
N LYS A 202 28.51 -3.58 -3.49
CA LYS A 202 28.03 -4.42 -4.59
C LYS A 202 26.60 -4.84 -4.30
N VAL A 203 25.72 -4.67 -5.28
CA VAL A 203 24.32 -5.09 -5.22
C VAL A 203 24.08 -6.15 -6.29
N SER A 204 23.73 -7.36 -5.87
CA SER A 204 23.44 -8.48 -6.77
C SER A 204 21.93 -8.62 -6.94
N ILE A 205 21.44 -8.16 -8.08
CA ILE A 205 20.03 -8.22 -8.52
C ILE A 205 19.98 -8.52 -10.01
N GLY A 206 18.82 -8.95 -10.52
CA GLY A 206 18.62 -9.18 -11.95
C GLY A 206 18.59 -7.89 -12.80
N GLY A 207 18.36 -8.08 -14.10
CA GLY A 207 18.43 -7.01 -15.10
C GLY A 207 17.15 -6.17 -15.25
N GLY A 208 17.19 -5.27 -16.22
CA GLY A 208 16.04 -4.46 -16.64
C GLY A 208 14.95 -5.27 -17.36
N PRO A 209 13.88 -4.61 -17.82
CA PRO A 209 12.75 -5.30 -18.43
C PRO A 209 13.09 -5.80 -19.84
N LEU A 210 12.38 -6.85 -20.26
CA LEU A 210 12.45 -7.48 -21.57
C LEU A 210 11.35 -6.92 -22.50
N PRO A 211 11.53 -7.01 -23.83
CA PRO A 211 10.41 -6.83 -24.76
C PRO A 211 9.26 -7.80 -24.45
N TYR A 212 8.02 -7.35 -24.64
CA TYR A 212 6.87 -8.23 -24.50
C TYR A 212 6.80 -9.20 -25.68
N ASP A 213 6.93 -10.50 -25.39
CA ASP A 213 7.06 -11.57 -26.39
C ASP A 213 6.13 -12.77 -26.15
N LEU A 214 5.24 -12.67 -25.16
CA LEU A 214 4.34 -13.77 -24.82
C LEU A 214 3.30 -14.01 -25.91
N PRO A 215 2.86 -15.25 -26.15
CA PRO A 215 1.79 -15.54 -27.09
C PRO A 215 0.45 -15.04 -26.57
N LYS A 216 -0.45 -14.68 -27.50
CA LYS A 216 -1.83 -14.33 -27.19
C LYS A 216 -2.58 -15.54 -26.66
N GLU A 217 -3.32 -15.34 -25.59
CA GLU A 217 -4.26 -16.30 -25.03
C GLU A 217 -5.66 -15.68 -24.92
N ASP A 218 -6.68 -16.52 -24.79
CA ASP A 218 -8.05 -16.05 -24.55
C ASP A 218 -8.18 -15.43 -23.17
N LEU A 219 -8.96 -14.36 -23.09
CA LEU A 219 -9.23 -13.69 -21.83
C LEU A 219 -10.04 -14.62 -20.90
N PRO A 220 -9.63 -14.77 -19.64
CA PRO A 220 -10.40 -15.52 -18.67
C PRO A 220 -11.67 -14.74 -18.30
N GLU A 221 -12.72 -15.49 -17.93
CA GLU A 221 -13.97 -14.91 -17.47
C GLU A 221 -13.75 -13.98 -16.25
N GLY A 222 -14.41 -12.83 -16.27
CA GLY A 222 -14.39 -11.87 -15.16
C GLY A 222 -13.09 -11.08 -14.98
N LEU A 223 -12.18 -11.10 -15.96
CA LEU A 223 -11.04 -10.18 -16.04
C LEU A 223 -11.36 -9.03 -17.01
N ASN A 224 -11.44 -7.80 -16.48
CA ASN A 224 -11.53 -6.61 -17.30
C ASN A 224 -10.14 -6.18 -17.77
N TRP A 225 -9.82 -6.51 -19.02
CA TRP A 225 -8.48 -6.32 -19.58
C TRP A 225 -8.12 -4.85 -19.79
N ASP A 226 -9.08 -4.04 -20.23
CA ASP A 226 -8.85 -2.62 -20.49
C ASP A 226 -8.52 -1.87 -19.20
N LEU A 227 -9.25 -2.16 -18.11
CA LEU A 227 -8.91 -1.63 -16.79
C LEU A 227 -7.65 -2.29 -16.20
N TRP A 228 -7.29 -3.51 -16.56
CA TRP A 228 -6.02 -4.10 -16.12
C TRP A 228 -4.83 -3.40 -16.78
N LEU A 229 -4.89 -3.13 -18.08
CA LEU A 229 -3.86 -2.40 -18.83
C LEU A 229 -3.77 -0.93 -18.40
N GLY A 230 -4.91 -0.28 -18.23
CA GLY A 230 -4.97 1.10 -17.76
C GLY A 230 -4.31 2.09 -18.71
N PRO A 231 -3.36 2.91 -18.22
CA PRO A 231 -2.73 3.96 -19.04
C PRO A 231 -1.71 3.43 -20.07
N ASN A 232 -1.44 2.13 -20.08
CA ASN A 232 -0.42 1.54 -20.93
C ASN A 232 -0.87 1.35 -22.38
N GLU A 233 0.13 1.23 -23.27
CA GLU A 233 -0.09 0.71 -24.61
C GLU A 233 -0.71 -0.69 -24.54
N TYR A 234 -1.55 -0.99 -25.53
CA TYR A 234 -2.22 -2.28 -25.59
C TYR A 234 -1.20 -3.42 -25.75
N VAL A 235 -1.29 -4.41 -24.86
CA VAL A 235 -0.71 -5.74 -25.04
C VAL A 235 -1.82 -6.77 -24.87
N HIS A 236 -1.74 -7.88 -25.60
CA HIS A 236 -2.73 -8.95 -25.44
C HIS A 236 -2.57 -9.65 -24.09
N TYR A 237 -3.62 -10.36 -23.67
CA TYR A 237 -3.57 -11.15 -22.46
C TYR A 237 -2.67 -12.38 -22.63
N ASN A 238 -1.96 -12.70 -21.55
CA ASN A 238 -1.34 -14.00 -21.31
C ASN A 238 -1.42 -14.32 -19.82
N LYS A 239 -1.72 -15.57 -19.46
CA LYS A 239 -1.83 -16.00 -18.05
C LYS A 239 -0.60 -15.72 -17.19
N GLN A 240 0.58 -15.57 -17.79
CA GLN A 240 1.81 -15.28 -17.04
C GLN A 240 1.81 -13.87 -16.45
N ILE A 241 1.21 -12.88 -17.14
CA ILE A 241 1.19 -11.49 -16.69
C ILE A 241 -0.02 -11.20 -15.80
N ALA A 242 -1.14 -11.90 -15.95
CA ALA A 242 -2.30 -11.76 -15.07
C ALA A 242 -2.81 -13.14 -14.62
N PRO A 243 -2.03 -13.89 -13.81
CA PRO A 243 -2.38 -15.26 -13.43
C PRO A 243 -3.69 -15.30 -12.63
N ALA A 244 -4.48 -16.33 -12.89
CA ALA A 244 -5.66 -16.68 -12.11
C ALA A 244 -5.28 -17.14 -10.69
N LEU A 245 -6.27 -17.27 -9.81
CA LEU A 245 -6.07 -17.87 -8.49
C LEU A 245 -5.58 -19.33 -8.62
N GLY A 246 -4.78 -19.77 -7.66
CA GLY A 246 -4.26 -21.15 -7.62
C GLY A 246 -3.05 -21.40 -8.52
N VAL A 247 -2.69 -20.49 -9.42
CA VAL A 247 -1.44 -20.57 -10.18
C VAL A 247 -0.29 -20.13 -9.29
N ASP A 248 0.63 -21.05 -8.97
CA ASP A 248 1.80 -20.76 -8.13
C ASP A 248 2.93 -20.08 -8.92
N ILE A 249 2.63 -18.89 -9.42
CA ILE A 249 3.63 -17.98 -9.97
C ILE A 249 3.42 -16.58 -9.39
N TRP A 250 4.50 -15.82 -9.27
CA TRP A 250 4.39 -14.37 -9.20
C TRP A 250 4.06 -13.83 -10.59
N ALA A 251 3.16 -12.85 -10.65
CA ALA A 251 2.73 -12.28 -11.92
C ALA A 251 3.93 -11.65 -12.65
N ARG A 252 4.16 -12.12 -13.87
CA ARG A 252 5.36 -11.84 -14.68
C ARG A 252 5.29 -10.53 -15.45
N TRP A 253 4.21 -9.75 -15.31
CA TRP A 253 4.09 -8.41 -15.89
C TRP A 253 5.33 -7.54 -15.58
N ARG A 254 5.92 -7.72 -14.40
CA ARG A 254 7.11 -7.00 -13.91
C ARG A 254 8.33 -7.11 -14.81
N TYR A 255 8.44 -8.19 -15.59
CA TYR A 255 9.57 -8.44 -16.46
C TYR A 255 9.45 -7.76 -17.82
N TYR A 256 8.29 -7.20 -18.18
CA TYR A 256 8.03 -6.72 -19.52
C TYR A 256 7.96 -5.20 -19.58
N LYS A 257 8.64 -4.63 -20.58
CA LYS A 257 8.68 -3.19 -20.83
C LYS A 257 7.24 -2.66 -21.03
N GLY A 258 6.94 -1.53 -20.39
CA GLY A 258 5.61 -0.93 -20.38
C GLY A 258 4.75 -1.39 -19.19
N LEU A 259 4.93 -2.61 -18.70
CA LEU A 259 4.22 -3.14 -17.54
C LEU A 259 5.05 -3.07 -16.24
N GLY A 260 6.37 -3.25 -16.35
CA GLY A 260 7.31 -3.27 -15.23
C GLY A 260 8.73 -2.86 -15.65
N GLY A 261 9.63 -2.76 -14.67
CA GLY A 261 11.04 -2.39 -14.86
C GLY A 261 12.04 -3.53 -14.69
N GLY A 262 11.59 -4.78 -14.70
CA GLY A 262 12.43 -5.96 -14.49
C GLY A 262 12.85 -6.15 -13.03
N ASP A 263 13.79 -7.06 -12.80
CA ASP A 263 14.37 -7.27 -11.48
C ASP A 263 15.11 -6.03 -10.96
N LEU A 264 15.61 -5.20 -11.87
CA LEU A 264 16.23 -3.92 -11.54
C LEU A 264 15.29 -3.02 -10.71
N THR A 265 13.99 -3.00 -11.02
CA THR A 265 13.02 -2.25 -10.20
C THR A 265 12.36 -3.11 -9.14
N ASP A 266 12.17 -4.42 -9.38
CA ASP A 266 11.49 -5.29 -8.41
C ASP A 266 12.33 -5.60 -7.18
N TRP A 267 13.56 -6.10 -7.40
CA TRP A 267 14.52 -6.39 -6.35
C TRP A 267 15.44 -5.22 -6.06
N GLY A 268 15.73 -4.37 -7.05
CA GLY A 268 16.51 -3.16 -6.80
C GLY A 268 15.82 -2.16 -5.88
N ALA A 269 14.48 -2.08 -5.90
CA ALA A 269 13.73 -1.28 -4.91
C ALA A 269 13.90 -1.77 -3.46
N HIS A 270 14.39 -3.00 -3.26
CA HIS A 270 14.79 -3.51 -1.94
C HIS A 270 16.27 -3.24 -1.68
N MET A 271 17.14 -3.71 -2.58
CA MET A 271 18.59 -3.74 -2.31
C MET A 271 19.25 -2.36 -2.41
N PHE A 272 18.87 -1.52 -3.39
CA PHE A 272 19.42 -0.17 -3.47
C PHE A 272 18.88 0.71 -2.34
N ASP A 273 17.60 0.54 -2.01
CA ASP A 273 16.95 1.25 -0.90
C ASP A 273 17.66 1.00 0.42
N ILE A 274 17.96 -0.26 0.76
CA ILE A 274 18.61 -0.56 2.03
C ILE A 274 20.07 -0.12 2.09
N VAL A 275 20.77 -0.10 0.95
CA VAL A 275 22.11 0.50 0.87
C VAL A 275 22.02 2.00 1.12
N GLN A 276 21.13 2.70 0.43
CA GLN A 276 20.96 4.14 0.61
C GLN A 276 20.57 4.49 2.05
N TRP A 277 19.68 3.70 2.64
CA TRP A 277 19.33 3.83 4.05
C TRP A 277 20.52 3.55 4.97
N SER A 278 21.31 2.50 4.72
CA SER A 278 22.48 2.17 5.55
C SER A 278 23.57 3.25 5.50
N LEU A 279 23.68 3.99 4.40
CA LEU A 279 24.60 5.11 4.24
C LEU A 279 24.11 6.44 4.84
N ASP A 280 22.90 6.46 5.41
CA ASP A 280 22.23 7.69 5.89
C ASP A 280 22.05 8.76 4.79
N MET A 281 21.71 8.31 3.58
CA MET A 281 21.60 9.14 2.38
C MET A 281 20.16 9.29 1.88
N ASP A 282 19.16 9.23 2.76
CA ASP A 282 17.73 9.37 2.39
C ASP A 282 17.38 10.79 1.89
N GLU A 283 18.09 11.81 2.40
CA GLU A 283 17.92 13.21 1.98
C GLU A 283 18.85 13.60 0.82
N SER A 284 19.57 12.63 0.25
CA SER A 284 20.48 12.83 -0.86
C SER A 284 20.44 11.64 -1.81
N GLY A 285 21.49 11.42 -2.59
CA GLY A 285 21.57 10.30 -3.51
C GLY A 285 22.89 10.29 -4.27
N PRO A 286 23.05 9.35 -5.21
CA PRO A 286 24.18 9.36 -6.13
C PRO A 286 24.25 10.69 -6.89
N THR A 287 25.45 11.25 -6.98
CA THR A 287 25.74 12.44 -7.80
C THR A 287 25.88 12.11 -9.28
N GLU A 288 26.18 10.85 -9.61
CA GLU A 288 26.31 10.36 -10.97
C GLU A 288 25.79 8.92 -11.06
N ILE A 289 25.04 8.61 -12.11
CA ILE A 289 24.58 7.25 -12.45
C ILE A 289 25.10 6.93 -13.85
N ILE A 290 25.92 5.90 -13.96
CA ILE A 290 26.59 5.51 -15.20
C ILE A 290 26.03 4.13 -15.62
N PRO A 291 25.24 4.05 -16.69
CA PRO A 291 24.74 2.78 -17.18
C PRO A 291 25.89 1.96 -17.81
N PRO A 292 25.78 0.62 -17.84
CA PRO A 292 26.70 -0.20 -18.62
C PRO A 292 26.68 0.22 -20.09
N ASN A 293 27.86 0.32 -20.70
CA ASN A 293 28.00 0.75 -22.09
C ASN A 293 28.52 -0.35 -23.03
N GLY A 294 28.69 -1.57 -22.51
CA GLY A 294 29.22 -2.71 -23.26
C GLY A 294 30.74 -2.66 -23.49
N ASN A 295 31.44 -1.65 -22.96
CA ASN A 295 32.88 -1.45 -23.11
C ASN A 295 33.56 -1.33 -21.74
N ASP A 296 33.96 -0.13 -21.34
CA ASP A 296 34.71 0.18 -20.13
C ASP A 296 33.82 0.22 -18.88
N VAL A 297 32.54 0.58 -19.02
CA VAL A 297 31.57 0.53 -17.92
C VAL A 297 30.82 -0.79 -17.99
N LYS A 298 31.27 -1.76 -17.20
CA LYS A 298 30.70 -3.13 -17.19
C LYS A 298 29.39 -3.22 -16.41
N PHE A 299 29.22 -2.39 -15.38
CA PHE A 299 28.14 -2.49 -14.40
C PHE A 299 27.41 -1.16 -14.25
N LEU A 300 26.12 -1.21 -13.92
CA LEU A 300 25.39 -0.01 -13.54
C LEU A 300 26.05 0.54 -12.27
N THR A 301 26.57 1.75 -12.37
CA THR A 301 27.45 2.33 -11.36
C THR A 301 26.85 3.62 -10.82
N TYR A 302 26.78 3.71 -9.50
CA TYR A 302 26.31 4.87 -8.76
C TYR A 302 27.49 5.47 -8.01
N LYS A 303 27.80 6.74 -8.25
CA LYS A 303 28.85 7.47 -7.52
C LYS A 303 28.22 8.48 -6.56
N TYR A 304 28.61 8.40 -5.30
CA TYR A 304 28.18 9.31 -4.25
C TYR A 304 29.20 10.44 -4.04
N GLY A 305 28.73 11.61 -3.58
CA GLY A 305 29.58 12.78 -3.37
C GLY A 305 30.65 12.60 -2.29
N ASN A 306 30.51 11.59 -1.43
CA ASN A 306 31.50 11.21 -0.42
C ASN A 306 32.56 10.21 -0.93
N GLY A 307 32.59 9.91 -2.23
CA GLY A 307 33.56 9.01 -2.86
C GLY A 307 33.15 7.53 -2.88
N ILE A 308 32.04 7.16 -2.25
CA ILE A 308 31.52 5.79 -2.30
C ILE A 308 31.07 5.45 -3.72
N THR A 309 31.45 4.26 -4.18
CA THR A 309 30.95 3.67 -5.43
C THR A 309 30.09 2.45 -5.13
N MET A 310 28.88 2.42 -5.68
CA MET A 310 27.98 1.28 -5.65
C MET A 310 27.77 0.73 -7.06
N THR A 311 27.92 -0.58 -7.24
CA THR A 311 27.77 -1.27 -8.53
C THR A 311 26.67 -2.33 -8.46
N GLN A 312 25.90 -2.48 -9.54
CA GLN A 312 25.06 -3.66 -9.76
C GLN A 312 25.88 -4.73 -10.47
N GLU A 313 26.37 -5.72 -9.71
CA GLU A 313 27.18 -6.82 -10.22
C GLU A 313 26.92 -8.10 -9.43
N ASN A 314 27.02 -9.25 -10.10
CA ASN A 314 26.93 -10.54 -9.45
C ASN A 314 28.23 -10.81 -8.67
N PHE A 315 28.10 -11.33 -7.46
CA PHE A 315 29.23 -11.72 -6.59
C PHE A 315 28.90 -12.98 -5.81
#